data_AF-A0A920TEG1-F1
#
_entry.id   AF-A0A920TEG1-F1
#
_cell.length_a   1.000
_cell.length_b   1.000
_cell.length_c   1.000
_cell.angle_alpha   90.00
_cell.angle_beta   90.00
_cell.angle_gamma   90.00
#
_symmetry.space_group_name_H-M   'P 1'
#
loop_
_entity.id
_entity.type
_entity.pdbx_description
1 polymer ?
#
loop_
_entity_poly.entity_id
_entity_poly.type
_entity_poly.pdbx_seq_one_letter_code
_entity_poly.pdbx_strand_id
1 'polypeptide(L)'
;MDVDAWLKLVLICFLGALSPGPSLALVLNNTIARGRLYGISTGLGHGFGIGLWALLTSAGISEIIMDKSAIFWFFKAWGDV
;
A
#
# COMPACT_ATOMS: atom_id res chain seq x y z
N MET A 1 -17.47 8.58 -6.63
CA MET A 1 -16.24 8.70 -7.42
C MET A 1 -16.59 8.36 -8.85
N ASP A 2 -16.12 9.14 -9.82
CA ASP A 2 -16.24 8.75 -11.23
C ASP A 2 -15.48 7.44 -11.48
N VAL A 3 -16.08 6.55 -12.26
CA VAL A 3 -15.51 5.23 -12.59
C VAL A 3 -14.15 5.42 -13.28
N ASP A 4 -14.01 6.45 -14.12
CA ASP A 4 -12.76 6.84 -14.76
C ASP A 4 -11.64 7.13 -13.76
N ALA A 5 -11.94 7.86 -12.68
CA ALA A 5 -10.95 8.20 -11.67
C ALA A 5 -10.50 6.96 -10.89
N TRP A 6 -11.44 6.07 -10.55
CA TRP A 6 -11.13 4.80 -9.90
C TRP A 6 -10.24 3.92 -10.80
N LEU A 7 -10.57 3.82 -12.09
CA LEU A 7 -9.79 3.03 -13.04
C LEU A 7 -8.36 3.57 -13.21
N LYS A 8 -8.19 4.90 -13.27
CA LYS A 8 -6.87 5.55 -13.29
C LYS A 8 -6.05 5.22 -12.05
N LEU A 9 -6.67 5.24 -10.86
CA LEU A 9 -6.00 4.88 -9.61
C LEU A 9 -5.55 3.42 -9.59
N VAL A 10 -6.42 2.50 -10.01
CA VAL A 10 -6.07 1.07 -10.13
C VAL A 10 -4.87 0.89 -11.05
N LEU A 11 -4.87 1.58 -12.20
CA LEU A 11 -3.83 1.46 -13.20
C LEU A 11 -2.48 1.99 -12.70
N ILE A 12 -2.47 3.15 -12.03
CA ILE A 12 -1.29 3.72 -11.37
C ILE A 12 -0.76 2.78 -10.27
N CYS A 13 -1.63 2.24 -9.42
CA CYS A 13 -1.23 1.30 -8.37
C CYS A 13 -0.64 0.01 -8.96
N PHE A 14 -1.21 -0.50 -10.04
CA PHE A 14 -0.68 -1.67 -10.75
C PHE A 14 0.71 -1.41 -11.31
N LEU A 15 0.89 -0.29 -12.00
CA LEU A 15 2.20 0.10 -12.56
C LEU A 15 3.25 0.30 -11.46
N GLY A 16 2.86 0.91 -10.34
CA GLY A 16 3.74 1.09 -9.18
C GLY A 16 4.18 -0.25 -8.57
N ALA A 17 3.26 -1.22 -8.45
CA ALA A 17 3.57 -2.55 -7.92
C ALA A 17 4.48 -3.38 -8.84
N LEU A 18 4.43 -3.15 -10.15
CA LEU A 18 5.29 -3.83 -11.15
C LEU A 18 6.72 -3.27 -11.20
N SER A 19 6.96 -2.08 -10.63
CA SER A 19 8.30 -1.48 -10.63
C SER A 19 9.30 -2.39 -9.90
N PRO A 20 10.42 -2.80 -10.54
CA PRO A 20 11.39 -3.70 -9.92
C PRO A 20 12.00 -3.03 -8.68
N GLY A 21 11.53 -3.46 -7.51
CA GLY A 21 11.90 -2.91 -6.21
C GLY A 21 12.64 -3.92 -5.33
N PRO A 22 13.12 -3.47 -4.14
CA PRO A 22 13.83 -4.33 -3.18
C PRO A 22 13.05 -5.59 -2.77
N SER A 23 11.71 -5.49 -2.74
CA SER A 23 10.85 -6.62 -2.41
C SER A 23 10.88 -7.74 -3.46
N LEU A 24 10.87 -7.39 -4.75
CA LEU A 24 11.01 -8.36 -5.84
C LEU A 24 12.39 -9.04 -5.77
N ALA A 25 13.44 -8.27 -5.48
CA ALA A 25 14.78 -8.81 -5.29
C ALA A 25 14.84 -9.83 -4.13
N LEU A 26 14.13 -9.58 -3.02
CA LEU A 26 14.03 -10.50 -1.90
C LEU A 26 13.31 -11.81 -2.28
N VAL A 27 12.18 -11.72 -2.98
CA VAL A 27 11.42 -12.88 -3.45
C VAL A 27 12.27 -13.72 -4.41
N LEU A 28 12.96 -13.09 -5.36
CA LEU A 28 13.89 -13.76 -6.26
C LEU A 28 15.05 -14.41 -5.51
N ASN A 29 15.65 -13.74 -4.53
CA ASN A 29 16.74 -14.29 -3.74
C ASN A 29 16.29 -15.55 -2.98
N ASN A 30 15.11 -15.52 -2.35
CA ASN A 30 14.55 -16.71 -1.69
C ASN A 30 14.19 -17.82 -2.69
N THR A 31 13.75 -17.46 -3.89
CA THR A 31 13.45 -18.40 -4.97
C THR A 31 14.72 -19.11 -5.46
N ILE A 32 15.80 -18.37 -5.68
CA ILE A 32 17.06 -18.90 -6.20
C ILE A 32 17.80 -19.69 -5.12
N ALA A 33 17.88 -19.16 -3.89
CA ALA A 33 18.67 -19.76 -2.82
C ALA A 33 18.00 -20.99 -2.17
N ARG A 34 16.65 -21.01 -2.08
CA ARG A 34 15.91 -22.03 -1.34
C ARG A 34 14.92 -22.82 -2.21
N GLY A 35 14.66 -22.37 -3.44
CA GLY A 35 13.79 -23.02 -4.42
C GLY A 35 12.43 -22.34 -4.61
N ARG A 36 11.68 -22.77 -5.64
CA ARG A 36 10.43 -22.13 -6.09
C ARG A 36 9.37 -21.99 -4.99
N LEU A 37 9.24 -23.00 -4.13
CA LEU A 37 8.22 -23.01 -3.08
C LEU A 37 8.42 -21.86 -2.08
N TYR A 38 9.69 -21.55 -1.74
CA TYR A 38 10.04 -20.45 -0.84
C TYR A 38 9.82 -19.09 -1.48
N GLY A 39 10.01 -18.99 -2.80
CA GLY A 39 9.62 -17.80 -3.57
C GLY A 39 8.12 -17.52 -3.48
N ILE A 40 7.30 -18.55 -3.73
CA ILE A 40 5.84 -18.46 -3.66
C ILE A 40 5.38 -18.08 -2.26
N SER A 41 5.91 -18.73 -1.21
CA SER A 41 5.54 -18.40 0.17
C SER A 41 5.97 -16.99 0.58
N THR A 42 7.16 -16.53 0.16
CA THR A 42 7.64 -15.15 0.38
C THR A 42 6.72 -14.14 -0.29
N GLY A 43 6.36 -14.37 -1.56
CA GLY A 43 5.47 -13.50 -2.32
C GLY A 43 4.07 -13.41 -1.72
N LEU A 44 3.49 -14.55 -1.34
CA LEU A 44 2.16 -14.61 -0.70
C LEU A 44 2.16 -13.91 0.67
N GLY A 45 3.16 -14.18 1.50
CA GLY A 45 3.29 -13.54 2.81
C GLY A 45 3.45 -12.02 2.70
N HIS A 46 4.28 -11.56 1.75
CA HIS A 46 4.49 -10.14 1.51
C HIS A 46 3.23 -9.45 1.00
N GLY A 47 2.57 -10.02 -0.02
CA GLY A 47 1.33 -9.47 -0.57
C GLY A 47 0.20 -9.43 0.46
N PHE A 48 0.05 -10.48 1.27
CA PHE A 48 -0.93 -10.53 2.36
C PHE A 48 -0.62 -9.47 3.43
N GLY A 49 0.65 -9.30 3.81
CA GLY A 49 1.07 -8.29 4.78
C GLY A 49 0.75 -6.87 4.33
N ILE A 50 1.06 -6.52 3.08
CA ILE A 50 0.71 -5.18 2.52
C ILE A 50 -0.81 -5.01 2.45
N GLY A 51 -1.55 -6.03 2.01
CA GLY A 51 -3.00 -5.96 1.93
C GLY A 51 -3.64 -5.71 3.30
N LEU A 52 -3.20 -6.43 4.33
CA LEU A 52 -3.70 -6.26 5.70
C LEU A 52 -3.31 -4.88 6.27
N TRP A 53 -2.07 -4.45 6.03
CA TRP A 53 -1.63 -3.10 6.41
C TRP A 53 -2.47 -2.01 5.74
N ALA A 54 -2.77 -2.13 4.45
CA ALA A 54 -3.57 -1.16 3.71
C ALA A 54 -5.00 -1.07 4.25
N LEU A 55 -5.65 -2.22 4.54
CA LEU A 55 -7.00 -2.26 5.10
C LEU A 55 -7.06 -1.63 6.49
N LEU A 56 -6.12 -1.98 7.38
CA LEU A 56 -6.04 -1.40 8.72
C LEU A 56 -5.76 0.10 8.66
N THR A 57 -4.86 0.52 7.77
CA THR A 57 -4.53 1.94 7.57
C THR A 57 -5.75 2.71 7.06
N SER A 58 -6.47 2.18 6.05
CA SER A 58 -7.67 2.86 5.53
C SER A 58 -8.77 2.96 6.58
N ALA A 59 -8.98 1.92 7.39
CA ALA A 59 -9.97 1.91 8.47
C ALA A 59 -9.56 2.87 9.61
N GLY A 60 -8.28 2.87 10.00
CA GLY A 60 -7.78 3.77 11.03
C GLY A 60 -7.84 5.24 10.60
N ILE A 61 -7.44 5.53 9.36
CA ILE A 61 -7.50 6.89 8.80
C ILE A 61 -8.96 7.36 8.70
N SER A 62 -9.91 6.50 8.33
CA SER A 62 -11.32 6.90 8.28
C SER A 62 -11.84 7.32 9.65
N GLU A 63 -11.53 6.56 10.71
CA GLU A 63 -11.92 6.92 12.09
C GLU A 63 -11.30 8.24 12.53
N ILE A 64 -10.00 8.41 12.29
CA ILE A 64 -9.24 9.62 12.62
C ILE A 64 -9.81 10.87 11.93
N ILE A 65 -10.27 10.75 10.68
CA ILE A 65 -10.86 11.86 9.93
C ILE A 65 -12.27 12.19 10.43
N MET A 66 -13.02 11.18 10.88
CA MET A 66 -14.36 11.37 11.43
C MET A 66 -14.34 12.01 12.82
N ASP A 67 -13.29 11.76 13.62
CA ASP A 67 -13.07 12.39 14.92
C ASP A 67 -12.50 13.81 14.75
N LYS A 68 -13.39 14.73 14.37
CA LYS A 68 -13.07 16.08 13.92
C LYS A 68 -12.54 16.98 15.04
N SER A 69 -11.21 17.17 15.11
CA SER A 69 -10.64 18.44 15.58
C SER A 69 -9.15 18.61 15.20
N ALA A 70 -8.28 17.69 15.60
CA ALA A 70 -6.84 17.95 15.60
C ALA A 70 -6.19 18.05 14.21
N ILE A 71 -6.55 17.14 13.28
CA ILE A 71 -5.92 17.09 11.94
C ILE A 71 -6.42 18.20 11.02
N PHE A 72 -7.68 18.58 11.17
CA PHE A 72 -8.23 19.73 10.44
C PHE A 72 -7.53 21.02 10.87
N TRP A 73 -7.31 21.23 12.18
CA TRP A 73 -6.53 22.36 12.69
C TRP A 73 -5.06 22.32 12.27
N PHE A 74 -4.43 21.14 12.26
CA PHE A 74 -3.05 20.98 11.79
C PHE A 74 -2.89 21.35 10.31
N PHE A 75 -3.75 20.82 9.43
CA PHE A 75 -3.73 21.17 8.00
C PHE A 75 -4.11 22.63 7.75
N LYS A 76 -5.02 23.20 8.54
CA LYS A 76 -5.38 24.61 8.42
C LYS A 76 -4.24 25.53 8.82
N ALA A 77 -3.58 25.25 9.96
CA ALA A 77 -2.43 26.04 10.41
C ALA A 77 -1.25 26.01 9.44
N TRP A 78 -1.08 24.92 8.68
CA TRP A 78 -0.02 24.79 7.67
C TRP A 78 -0.45 25.23 6.27
N GLY A 79 -1.74 25.22 5.94
CA GLY A 79 -2.27 25.67 4.64
C GLY A 79 -2.49 27.18 4.55
N ASP A 80 -2.51 27.87 5.69
CA ASP A 80 -2.66 29.34 5.80
C ASP A 80 -1.28 30.08 5.88
N VAL A 81 -0.14 29.40 5.70
CA VAL A 81 1.23 29.98 5.54
C VAL A 81 1.74 29.85 4.11
#